data_AF-X0VDU4-F1
#
_entry.id   AF-X0VDU4-F1
#
_cell.length_a   1.000
_cell.length_b   1.000
_cell.length_c   1.000
_cell.angle_alpha   90.00
_cell.angle_beta   90.00
_cell.angle_gamma   90.00
#
_symmetry.space_group_name_H-M   'P 1'
#
loop_
_entity.id
_entity.type
_entity.pdbx_description
1 polymer ?
#
loop_
_entity_poly.entity_id
_entity_poly.type
_entity_poly.pdbx_seq_one_letter_code
_entity_poly.pdbx_strand_id
1 'polypeptide(L)'
;MNKKILLLGLIMLITIFITGCFSIPPTIGLASVDEIDILILESFPVQINVIAKGNLPDPCTEISEVLQEKEGNTFFITIKTYS
;
A
#
# COMPACT_ATOMS: atom_id res chain seq x y z
N MET A 1 -23.65 32.90 23.38
CA MET A 1 -23.56 32.03 22.18
C MET A 1 -24.39 30.77 22.43
N ASN A 2 -25.30 30.40 21.54
CA ASN A 2 -26.24 29.30 21.80
C ASN A 2 -25.50 27.95 21.76
N LYS A 3 -25.68 27.09 22.78
CA LYS A 3 -25.01 25.78 22.87
C LYS A 3 -25.26 24.91 21.62
N LYS A 4 -26.40 25.12 20.96
CA LYS A 4 -26.74 24.48 19.67
C LYS A 4 -25.82 24.90 18.52
N ILE A 5 -25.43 26.17 18.46
CA ILE A 5 -24.52 26.71 17.43
C ILE A 5 -23.09 26.17 17.65
N LEU A 6 -22.66 26.09 18.91
CA LEU A 6 -21.39 25.47 19.27
C LEU A 6 -21.34 23.97 18.90
N LEU A 7 -22.45 23.25 19.15
CA LEU A 7 -22.57 21.83 18.84
C LEU A 7 -22.56 21.57 17.32
N LEU A 8 -23.27 22.40 16.54
CA LEU A 8 -23.27 22.32 15.07
C LEU A 8 -21.88 22.58 14.48
N GLY A 9 -21.15 23.58 15.00
CA GLY A 9 -19.77 23.85 14.58
C GLY A 9 -18.82 22.69 14.87
N LEU A 10 -18.98 22.02 16.02
CA LEU A 10 -18.18 20.85 16.38
C LEU A 10 -18.45 19.66 15.44
N ILE A 11 -19.71 19.39 15.11
CA ILE A 11 -20.10 18.29 14.21
C ILE A 11 -19.54 18.52 12.80
N MET A 12 -19.62 19.75 12.29
CA MET A 12 -19.09 20.11 10.97
C MET A 12 -17.57 19.94 10.90
N LEU A 13 -16.85 20.31 11.98
CA LEU A 13 -15.40 20.11 12.08
C LEU A 13 -15.05 18.62 12.07
N ILE A 14 -15.79 17.80 12.83
CA ILE A 14 -15.58 16.36 12.91
C ILE A 14 -15.75 15.69 11.55
N THR A 15 -16.79 16.07 10.78
CA THR A 15 -17.04 15.46 9.46
C THR A 15 -15.94 15.72 8.41
N ILE A 16 -15.22 16.83 8.51
CA ILE A 16 -14.12 17.17 7.57
C ILE A 16 -12.89 16.29 7.82
N PHE A 17 -12.67 15.84 9.05
CA PHE A 17 -11.52 15.00 9.40
C PHE A 17 -11.68 13.53 8.99
N ILE A 18 -12.90 13.05 8.71
CA ILE A 18 -13.16 11.60 8.48
C ILE A 18 -13.06 11.22 7.00
N THR A 19 -13.13 12.17 6.07
CA THR A 19 -13.07 11.89 4.63
C THR A 19 -11.63 11.90 4.13
N GLY A 20 -10.80 10.98 4.63
CA GLY A 20 -9.37 10.94 4.28
C GLY A 20 -9.04 10.29 2.94
N CYS A 21 -9.86 9.35 2.47
CA CYS A 21 -9.46 8.43 1.39
C CYS A 21 -10.55 8.15 0.34
N PHE A 22 -11.73 8.75 0.45
CA PHE A 22 -12.95 8.28 -0.22
C PHE A 22 -13.32 9.00 -1.52
N SER A 23 -12.40 9.74 -2.16
CA SER A 23 -12.77 10.69 -3.23
C SER A 23 -12.17 10.43 -4.62
N ILE A 24 -11.49 9.30 -4.83
CA ILE A 24 -10.84 8.98 -6.11
C ILE A 24 -11.20 7.56 -6.55
N PRO A 25 -11.52 7.30 -7.84
CA PRO A 25 -11.59 5.93 -8.35
C PRO A 25 -10.23 5.24 -8.16
N PRO A 26 -10.21 3.98 -7.68
CA PRO A 26 -8.96 3.28 -7.39
C PRO A 26 -8.15 3.14 -8.67
N THR A 27 -6.92 3.67 -8.64
CA THR A 27 -5.96 3.57 -9.74
C THR A 27 -4.93 2.52 -9.40
N ILE A 28 -4.64 1.61 -10.34
CA ILE A 28 -3.60 0.59 -10.16
C ILE A 28 -2.25 1.15 -10.58
N GLY A 29 -1.26 1.06 -9.67
CA GLY A 29 0.11 1.51 -9.88
C GLY A 29 1.13 0.41 -9.58
N LEU A 30 2.41 0.77 -9.69
CA LEU A 30 3.54 -0.06 -9.26
C LEU A 30 4.10 0.50 -7.94
N ALA A 31 4.42 -0.38 -7.01
CA ALA A 31 5.08 0.02 -5.77
C ALA A 31 6.52 0.49 -6.03
N SER A 32 6.95 1.52 -5.32
CA SER A 32 8.36 1.91 -5.27
C SER A 32 9.12 0.93 -4.37
N VAL A 33 10.31 0.51 -4.80
CA VAL A 33 11.17 -0.42 -4.07
C VAL A 33 12.52 0.24 -3.85
N ASP A 34 12.88 0.42 -2.58
CA ASP A 34 14.10 1.09 -2.15
C ASP A 34 15.23 0.08 -1.88
N GLU A 35 14.89 -1.08 -1.32
CA GLU A 35 15.85 -2.12 -0.94
C GLU A 35 15.30 -3.53 -1.24
N ILE A 36 16.20 -4.44 -1.61
CA ILE A 36 15.89 -5.85 -1.84
C ILE A 36 16.90 -6.72 -1.10
N ASP A 37 16.41 -7.54 -0.17
CA ASP A 37 17.18 -8.62 0.45
C ASP A 37 16.78 -9.97 -0.17
N ILE A 38 17.77 -10.77 -0.56
CA ILE A 38 17.56 -12.10 -1.17
C ILE A 38 18.16 -13.15 -0.25
N LEU A 39 17.32 -14.06 0.23
CA LEU A 39 17.72 -15.18 1.07
C LEU A 39 17.49 -16.49 0.32
N ILE A 40 18.56 -17.24 0.09
CA ILE A 40 18.47 -18.60 -0.47
C ILE A 40 18.33 -19.57 0.68
N LEU A 41 17.26 -20.35 0.69
CA LEU A 41 16.95 -21.29 1.76
C LEU A 41 17.56 -22.66 1.46
N GLU A 42 18.23 -23.25 2.44
CA GLU A 42 18.80 -24.60 2.39
C GLU A 42 17.68 -25.68 2.48
N SER A 43 16.81 -25.72 1.46
CA SER A 43 15.66 -26.64 1.36
C SER A 43 15.65 -27.38 0.03
N PHE A 44 14.86 -28.46 -0.06
CA PHE A 44 14.67 -29.24 -1.29
C PHE A 44 13.17 -29.33 -1.63
N PRO A 45 12.72 -28.77 -2.77
CA PRO A 45 13.50 -28.01 -3.75
C PRO A 45 14.05 -26.69 -3.18
N VAL A 46 15.10 -26.14 -3.81
CA VAL A 46 15.70 -24.86 -3.38
C VAL A 46 14.66 -23.76 -3.43
N GLN A 47 14.52 -23.02 -2.34
CA GLN A 47 13.59 -21.91 -2.20
C GLN A 47 14.36 -20.59 -2.09
N ILE A 48 13.80 -19.52 -2.65
CA ILE A 48 14.33 -18.16 -2.57
C ILE A 48 13.28 -17.31 -1.86
N ASN A 49 13.68 -16.60 -0.81
CA ASN A 49 12.85 -15.62 -0.12
C ASN A 49 13.36 -14.22 -0.46
N VAL A 50 12.51 -13.41 -1.08
CA VAL A 50 12.83 -12.03 -1.46
C VAL A 50 12.06 -11.09 -0.53
N ILE A 51 12.79 -10.19 0.13
CA ILE A 51 12.22 -9.15 0.98
C ILE A 51 12.46 -7.81 0.28
N ALA A 52 11.41 -7.26 -0.32
CA ALA A 52 11.42 -5.92 -0.88
C ALA A 52 10.94 -4.91 0.18
N LYS A 53 11.67 -3.82 0.37
CA LYS A 53 11.31 -2.72 1.29
C LYS A 53 11.19 -1.41 0.51
N GLY A 54 10.29 -0.55 0.97
CA GLY A 54 10.06 0.76 0.41
C GLY A 54 9.01 1.52 1.23
N ASN A 55 8.60 2.67 0.71
CA ASN A 55 7.57 3.50 1.32
C ASN A 55 6.37 3.67 0.38
N LEU A 56 5.17 3.76 0.96
CA LEU A 56 3.98 4.17 0.22
C LEU A 56 3.97 5.70 0.10
N PRO A 57 3.56 6.24 -1.05
CA PRO A 57 3.66 7.68 -1.31
C PRO A 57 2.75 8.52 -0.39
N ASP A 58 1.68 7.93 0.12
CA ASP A 58 0.67 8.57 0.95
C ASP A 58 -0.05 7.52 1.82
N PRO A 59 -0.86 7.92 2.83
CA PRO A 59 -1.55 6.98 3.72
C PRO A 59 -2.76 6.28 3.09
N CYS A 60 -3.09 6.59 1.83
CA CYS A 60 -4.23 6.05 1.11
C CYS A 60 -3.85 4.96 0.12
N THR A 61 -2.61 4.98 -0.36
CA THR A 61 -2.06 3.95 -1.23
C THR A 61 -1.80 2.69 -0.43
N GLU A 62 -2.20 1.54 -0.96
CA GLU A 62 -1.98 0.23 -0.35
C GLU A 62 -1.44 -0.77 -1.38
N ILE A 63 -0.81 -1.85 -0.92
CA ILE A 63 -0.39 -2.95 -1.79
C ILE A 63 -1.63 -3.74 -2.23
N SER A 64 -1.84 -3.87 -3.54
CA SER A 64 -2.98 -4.60 -4.08
C SER A 64 -2.65 -6.07 -4.37
N GLU A 65 -1.48 -6.32 -4.97
CA GLU A 65 -1.11 -7.63 -5.50
C GLU A 65 0.41 -7.77 -5.58
N VAL A 66 0.90 -9.00 -5.35
CA VAL A 66 2.28 -9.40 -5.63
C VAL A 66 2.24 -10.56 -6.61
N LEU A 67 2.65 -10.31 -7.85
CA LEU A 67 2.76 -11.32 -8.89
C LEU A 67 4.20 -11.85 -8.96
N GLN A 68 4.31 -13.15 -9.19
CA GLN A 68 5.58 -13.85 -9.32
C GLN A 68 5.53 -14.74 -10.55
N GLU A 69 6.45 -14.50 -11.47
CA GLU A 69 6.59 -15.28 -12.70
C GLU A 69 8.02 -15.79 -12.80
N LYS A 70 8.19 -17.00 -13.35
CA LYS A 70 9.50 -17.58 -13.59
C LYS A 70 9.69 -17.85 -15.06
N GLU A 71 10.74 -17.27 -15.64
CA GLU A 71 11.16 -17.53 -17.01
C GLU A 71 12.59 -18.09 -16.99
N GLY A 72 12.72 -19.40 -17.26
CA GLY A 72 14.01 -20.09 -17.17
C GLY A 72 14.58 -20.05 -15.75
N ASN A 73 15.65 -19.25 -15.55
CA ASN A 73 16.30 -19.05 -14.26
C ASN A 73 16.02 -17.67 -13.64
N THR A 74 15.20 -16.86 -14.30
CA THR A 74 14.84 -15.51 -13.85
C THR A 74 13.48 -15.54 -13.18
N PHE A 75 13.38 -14.91 -12.01
CA PHE A 75 12.10 -14.64 -11.34
C PHE A 75 11.76 -13.16 -11.54
N PHE A 76 10.56 -12.90 -12.05
CA PHE A 76 9.98 -11.56 -12.16
C PHE A 76 8.97 -11.38 -11.03
N ILE A 77 9.21 -10.37 -10.19
CA ILE A 77 8.34 -10.02 -9.08
C ILE A 77 7.74 -8.66 -9.38
N THR A 78 6.41 -8.58 -9.48
CA THR A 78 5.70 -7.32 -9.70
C THR A 78 4.83 -7.01 -8.49
N ILE A 79 5.08 -5.88 -7.84
CA ILE A 79 4.30 -5.41 -6.70
C ILE A 79 3.41 -4.26 -7.19
N LYS A 80 2.10 -4.47 -7.17
CA LYS A 80 1.10 -3.48 -7.57
C LYS A 80 0.53 -2.78 -6.35
N THR A 81 0.17 -1.52 -6.52
CA THR A 81 -0.55 -0.72 -5.55
C THR A 81 -1.93 -0.34 -6.07
N TYR A 82 -2.82 0.02 -5.15
CA TYR A 82 -4.01 0.79 -5.47
C TYR A 82 -4.04 2.07 -4.64
N SER A 83 -4.52 3.16 -5.23
CA SER A 83 -4.64 4.50 -4.62
C SER A 83 -5.90 5.20 -5.10
#